data_AF-A0A3B3QR81-F1
#
_entry.id   AF-A0A3B3QR81-F1
#
_cell.length_a   1.000
_cell.length_b   1.000
_cell.length_c   1.000
_cell.angle_alpha   90.00
_cell.angle_beta   90.00
_cell.angle_gamma   90.00
#
_symmetry.space_group_name_H-M   'P 1'
#
loop_
_entity.id
_entity.type
_entity.pdbx_description
1 polymer ?
#
loop_
_entity_poly.entity_id
_entity_poly.type
_entity_poly.pdbx_seq_one_letter_code
_entity_poly.pdbx_strand_id
1 'polypeptide(L)'
;MPFFLESRYFVMKVLETLLSLAAFILDECVPTCSSCLPLYFFEFASCVAVLFPLLLLLMPLMDIPRILNITSWPKLDFFITTGTFSLVFLATVLFFYDNEGTPAEQGAVAFGVLASLVFLADVSQQNRDRKILYNDLKTNNEKSIKDLMLK
;
A
#
# COMPACT_ATOMS: atom_id res chain seq x y z
N MET A 1 -2.84 -9.58 17.59
CA MET A 1 -2.63 -8.15 17.93
C MET A 1 -1.15 -7.68 18.04
N PRO A 2 -0.08 -8.42 17.65
CA PRO A 2 1.28 -7.84 17.67
C PRO A 2 1.74 -7.21 16.34
N PHE A 3 1.10 -7.50 15.20
CA PHE A 3 1.61 -7.09 13.87
C PHE A 3 1.56 -5.57 13.60
N PHE A 4 0.53 -4.87 14.09
CA PHE A 4 0.34 -3.43 13.84
C PHE A 4 1.26 -2.52 14.67
N LEU A 5 1.93 -3.06 15.69
CA LEU A 5 2.83 -2.31 16.59
C LEU A 5 4.31 -2.37 16.15
N GLU A 6 4.61 -3.08 15.06
CA GLU A 6 5.95 -3.09 14.54
C GLU A 6 6.23 -1.71 13.91
N SER A 7 7.17 -0.97 14.51
CA SER A 7 7.50 0.41 14.15
C SER A 7 7.70 0.59 12.64
N ARG A 8 8.19 -0.43 11.94
CA ARG A 8 8.39 -0.44 10.49
C ARG A 8 7.08 -0.39 9.70
N TYR A 9 6.08 -1.19 10.08
CA TYR A 9 4.77 -1.20 9.40
C TYR A 9 4.10 0.16 9.51
N PHE A 10 4.08 0.72 10.72
CA PHE A 10 3.50 2.04 10.97
C PHE A 10 4.19 3.13 10.13
N VAL A 11 5.52 3.14 10.09
CA VAL A 11 6.29 4.12 9.30
C VAL A 11 6.00 4.01 7.81
N MET A 12 5.92 2.79 7.26
CA MET A 12 5.59 2.60 5.84
C MET A 12 4.18 3.12 5.53
N LYS A 13 3.16 2.76 6.32
CA LYS A 13 1.78 3.22 6.11
C LYS A 13 1.63 4.74 6.24
N VAL A 14 2.34 5.36 7.19
CA VAL A 14 2.36 6.82 7.32
C VAL A 14 3.01 7.47 6.10
N LEU A 15 4.14 6.94 5.62
CA LEU A 15 4.83 7.48 4.46
C LEU A 15 4.01 7.34 3.18
N GLU A 16 3.37 6.17 2.97
CA GLU A 16 2.39 5.95 1.88
C GLU A 16 1.29 7.03 1.93
N THR A 17 0.67 7.21 3.10
CA THR A 17 -0.42 8.17 3.28
C THR A 17 0.03 9.61 3.01
N LEU A 18 1.18 10.04 3.54
CA LEU A 18 1.67 11.41 3.40
C LEU A 18 2.04 11.75 1.96
N LEU A 19 2.72 10.84 1.26
CA LEU A 19 3.11 11.05 -0.14
C LEU A 19 1.90 11.04 -1.06
N SER A 20 0.95 10.12 -0.86
CA SER A 20 -0.29 10.09 -1.63
C SER A 20 -1.18 11.29 -1.36
N LEU A 21 -1.21 11.81 -0.13
CA LEU A 21 -1.93 13.03 0.21
C LEU A 21 -1.29 14.26 -0.44
N ALA A 22 0.05 14.35 -0.46
CA ALA A 22 0.75 15.42 -1.15
C ALA A 22 0.46 15.39 -2.66
N ALA A 23 0.48 14.20 -3.27
CA ALA A 23 0.10 14.02 -4.68
C ALA A 23 -1.34 14.48 -4.95
N PHE A 24 -2.30 14.09 -4.10
CA PHE A 24 -3.70 14.50 -4.20
C PHE A 24 -3.89 16.03 -4.08
N ILE A 25 -3.24 16.67 -3.11
CA ILE A 25 -3.34 18.13 -2.92
C ILE A 25 -2.76 18.88 -4.13
N LEU A 26 -1.64 18.41 -4.67
CA LEU A 26 -1.00 19.04 -5.83
C LEU A 26 -1.84 18.91 -7.11
N ASP A 27 -2.54 17.78 -7.26
CA ASP A 27 -3.48 17.56 -8.36
C ASP A 27 -4.65 18.55 -8.30
N GLU A 28 -5.23 18.76 -7.11
CA GLU A 28 -6.30 19.77 -6.92
C GLU A 28 -5.84 21.22 -7.10
N CYS A 29 -4.53 21.47 -7.09
CA CYS A 29 -3.97 22.79 -7.38
C CYS A 29 -3.80 23.05 -8.88
N VAL A 30 -4.11 22.09 -9.76
CA VAL A 30 -4.01 22.24 -11.22
C VAL A 30 -5.21 23.05 -11.74
N PRO A 31 -5.01 24.25 -12.32
CA PRO A 31 -6.13 25.16 -12.62
C PRO A 31 -6.85 24.87 -13.96
N THR A 32 -6.21 24.16 -14.89
CA THR A 32 -6.74 23.91 -16.24
C THR A 32 -6.24 22.58 -16.78
N CYS A 33 -7.09 21.86 -17.52
CA CYS A 33 -6.74 20.63 -18.24
C CYS A 33 -7.31 20.66 -19.66
N SER A 34 -6.50 20.32 -20.67
CA SER A 34 -6.99 20.05 -22.03
C SER A 34 -7.69 18.69 -22.13
N SER A 35 -7.17 17.71 -21.39
CA SER A 35 -7.66 16.33 -21.29
C SER A 35 -7.80 15.97 -19.81
N CYS A 36 -9.00 16.04 -19.26
CA CYS A 36 -9.17 15.90 -17.81
C CYS A 36 -9.27 14.44 -17.34
N LEU A 37 -9.31 13.47 -18.25
CA LEU A 37 -9.46 12.05 -17.90
C LEU A 37 -8.27 11.50 -17.09
N PRO A 38 -6.98 11.76 -17.45
CA PRO A 38 -5.84 11.31 -16.64
C PRO A 38 -5.79 11.98 -15.27
N LEU A 39 -6.22 13.25 -15.19
CA LEU A 39 -6.32 14.02 -13.94
C LEU A 39 -7.32 13.35 -12.99
N TYR A 40 -8.56 13.13 -13.44
CA TYR A 40 -9.58 12.46 -12.60
C TYR A 40 -9.21 11.04 -12.22
N PHE A 41 -8.51 10.31 -13.09
CA PHE A 41 -8.03 8.98 -12.76
C PHE A 41 -6.92 9.02 -11.70
N PHE A 42 -6.05 10.03 -11.75
CA PHE A 42 -5.01 10.28 -10.75
C PHE A 42 -5.59 10.73 -9.40
N GLU A 43 -6.59 11.60 -9.41
CA GLU A 43 -7.36 12.00 -8.22
C GLU A 43 -7.97 10.78 -7.53
N PHE A 44 -8.65 9.93 -8.30
CA PHE A 44 -9.24 8.70 -7.79
C PHE A 44 -8.18 7.77 -7.18
N ALA A 45 -7.09 7.52 -7.92
CA ALA A 45 -6.02 6.65 -7.46
C ALA A 45 -5.32 7.17 -6.19
N SER A 46 -5.05 8.47 -6.12
CA SER A 46 -4.40 9.10 -4.98
C SER A 46 -5.34 9.14 -3.75
N CYS A 47 -6.63 9.41 -3.93
CA CYS A 47 -7.63 9.31 -2.87
C CYS A 47 -7.72 7.89 -2.29
N VAL A 48 -7.80 6.87 -3.16
CA VAL A 48 -7.78 5.46 -2.77
C VAL A 48 -6.49 5.11 -2.00
N ALA A 49 -5.36 5.66 -2.42
CA ALA A 49 -4.07 5.48 -1.78
C ALA A 49 -3.91 6.20 -0.43
N VAL A 50 -4.74 7.20 -0.14
CA VAL A 50 -4.85 7.80 1.20
C VAL A 50 -5.81 6.99 2.07
N LEU A 51 -7.01 6.67 1.56
CA LEU A 51 -8.08 6.08 2.36
C LEU A 51 -7.77 4.67 2.85
N PHE A 52 -7.20 3.80 2.01
CA PHE A 52 -6.94 2.41 2.41
C PHE A 52 -5.83 2.28 3.46
N PRO A 53 -4.63 2.90 3.30
CA PRO A 53 -3.62 2.90 4.36
C PRO A 53 -4.09 3.60 5.64
N LEU A 54 -4.85 4.69 5.53
CA LEU A 54 -5.43 5.35 6.69
C LEU A 54 -6.41 4.43 7.43
N LEU A 55 -7.27 3.70 6.71
CA LEU A 55 -8.17 2.72 7.30
C LEU A 55 -7.39 1.61 8.04
N LEU A 56 -6.30 1.13 7.45
CA LEU A 56 -5.41 0.14 8.06
C LEU A 56 -4.73 0.67 9.33
N LEU A 57 -4.36 1.96 9.37
CA LEU A 57 -3.82 2.64 10.54
C LEU A 57 -4.85 2.87 11.65
N LEU A 58 -6.11 3.16 11.30
CA LEU A 58 -7.18 3.44 12.26
C LEU A 58 -7.82 2.18 12.84
N MET A 59 -7.78 1.06 12.11
CA MET A 59 -8.40 -0.19 12.52
C MET A 59 -7.91 -0.72 13.89
N PRO A 60 -6.61 -0.69 14.23
CA PRO A 60 -6.13 -1.04 15.57
C PRO A 60 -6.68 -0.17 16.70
N LEU A 61 -7.06 1.08 16.41
CA LEU A 61 -7.59 2.01 17.42
C LEU A 61 -9.04 1.69 17.79
N MET A 62 -9.76 0.97 16.92
CA MET A 62 -11.22 0.78 17.01
C MET A 62 -11.64 -0.67 17.36
N ASP A 63 -10.69 -1.55 17.75
CA ASP A 63 -10.93 -2.98 18.05
C ASP A 63 -11.69 -3.78 16.95
N ILE A 64 -11.76 -3.24 15.73
CA ILE A 64 -12.46 -3.82 14.57
C ILE A 64 -12.08 -5.29 14.30
N PRO A 65 -10.82 -5.74 14.49
CA PRO A 65 -10.46 -7.14 14.27
C PRO A 65 -11.25 -8.15 15.08
N ARG A 66 -11.73 -7.75 16.27
CA ARG A 66 -12.53 -8.62 17.14
C ARG A 66 -13.98 -8.76 16.65
N ILE A 67 -14.45 -7.80 15.86
CA ILE A 67 -15.84 -7.70 15.40
C ILE A 67 -16.04 -8.42 14.05
N LEU A 68 -15.06 -8.36 13.15
CA LEU A 68 -15.21 -8.87 11.77
C LEU A 68 -14.79 -10.33 11.57
N ASN A 69 -14.26 -11.00 12.60
CA ASN A 69 -13.79 -12.39 12.55
C ASN A 69 -12.88 -12.71 11.34
N ILE A 70 -12.12 -11.72 10.86
CA ILE A 70 -11.22 -11.86 9.71
C ILE A 70 -10.00 -12.66 10.17
N THR A 71 -9.88 -13.86 9.62
CA THR A 71 -8.87 -14.86 10.03
C THR A 71 -7.47 -14.60 9.47
N SER A 72 -7.28 -13.69 8.50
CA SER A 72 -5.97 -13.46 7.88
C SER A 72 -5.70 -12.02 7.44
N TRP A 73 -5.58 -11.11 8.42
CA TRP A 73 -5.18 -9.70 8.23
C TRP A 73 -3.96 -9.47 7.32
N PRO A 74 -2.84 -10.23 7.45
CA PRO A 74 -1.67 -9.99 6.60
C PRO A 74 -1.91 -10.32 5.12
N LYS A 75 -2.89 -11.16 4.80
CA LYS A 75 -3.26 -11.43 3.40
C LYS A 75 -4.06 -10.27 2.84
N LEU A 76 -5.02 -9.75 3.61
CA LEU A 76 -5.84 -8.62 3.20
C LEU A 76 -5.00 -7.36 2.98
N ASP A 77 -4.13 -7.03 3.95
CA ASP A 77 -3.20 -5.90 3.86
C ASP A 77 -2.32 -5.99 2.60
N PHE A 78 -1.81 -7.19 2.28
CA PHE A 78 -1.05 -7.40 1.05
C PHE A 78 -1.86 -7.15 -0.22
N PHE A 79 -3.10 -7.66 -0.30
CA PHE A 79 -3.95 -7.47 -1.47
C PHE A 79 -4.32 -6.00 -1.66
N ILE A 80 -4.65 -5.31 -0.58
CA ILE A 80 -4.93 -3.87 -0.59
C ILE A 80 -3.69 -3.11 -1.07
N THR A 81 -2.55 -3.31 -0.43
CA THR A 81 -1.30 -2.60 -0.74
C THR A 81 -0.85 -2.85 -2.18
N THR A 82 -0.95 -4.10 -2.67
CA THR A 82 -0.59 -4.44 -4.06
C THR A 82 -1.56 -3.85 -5.07
N GLY A 83 -2.86 -3.84 -4.76
CA GLY A 83 -3.89 -3.21 -5.60
C GLY A 83 -3.68 -1.70 -5.71
N THR A 84 -3.45 -1.04 -4.58
CA THR A 84 -3.15 0.39 -4.51
C THR A 84 -1.86 0.73 -5.25
N PHE A 85 -0.78 -0.04 -5.08
CA PHE A 85 0.45 0.12 -5.86
C PHE A 85 0.17 0.15 -7.36
N SER A 86 -0.54 -0.88 -7.85
CA SER A 86 -0.82 -1.03 -9.28
C SER A 86 -1.66 0.13 -9.81
N LEU A 87 -2.64 0.58 -9.02
CA LEU A 87 -3.52 1.69 -9.37
C LEU A 87 -2.78 3.02 -9.43
N VAL A 88 -2.01 3.37 -8.38
CA VAL A 88 -1.23 4.62 -8.32
C VAL A 88 -0.15 4.63 -9.38
N PHE A 89 0.55 3.51 -9.60
CA PHE A 89 1.59 3.41 -10.63
C PHE A 89 1.01 3.65 -12.03
N LEU A 90 -0.10 2.98 -12.36
CA LEU A 90 -0.77 3.17 -13.64
C LEU A 90 -1.27 4.61 -13.80
N ALA A 91 -1.91 5.17 -12.78
CA ALA A 91 -2.39 6.55 -12.81
C ALA A 91 -1.26 7.56 -13.01
N THR A 92 -0.12 7.36 -12.32
CA THR A 92 1.05 8.22 -12.44
C THR A 92 1.65 8.17 -13.85
N VAL A 93 1.73 6.98 -14.48
CA VAL A 93 2.24 6.85 -15.86
C VAL A 93 1.32 7.53 -16.87
N LEU A 94 0.00 7.36 -16.72
CA LEU A 94 -0.98 8.00 -17.59
C LEU A 94 -0.95 9.52 -17.45
N PHE A 95 -0.87 10.02 -16.22
CA PHE A 95 -0.81 11.45 -15.96
C PHE A 95 0.51 12.06 -16.44
N PHE A 96 1.62 11.34 -16.31
CA PHE A 96 2.91 11.77 -16.85
C PHE A 96 2.89 11.91 -18.38
N TYR A 97 2.18 11.04 -19.09
CA TYR A 97 2.13 11.06 -20.56
C TYR A 97 1.35 12.27 -21.10
N ASP A 98 0.31 12.71 -20.40
CA ASP A 98 -0.64 13.73 -20.87
C ASP A 98 -0.48 15.07 -20.12
N ASN A 99 0.64 15.28 -19.41
CA ASN A 99 0.84 16.52 -18.66
C ASN A 99 1.15 17.72 -19.56
N GLU A 100 0.65 18.90 -19.17
CA GLU A 100 0.95 20.16 -19.87
C GLU A 100 2.25 20.81 -19.35
N GLY A 101 2.85 20.21 -18.31
CA GLY A 101 4.15 20.58 -17.77
C GLY A 101 4.10 21.74 -16.77
N THR A 102 2.93 22.03 -16.20
CA THR A 102 2.81 23.03 -15.14
C THR A 102 3.54 22.56 -13.88
N PRO A 103 4.02 23.48 -13.01
CA PRO A 103 4.72 23.10 -11.79
C PRO A 103 3.87 22.23 -10.85
N ALA A 104 2.55 22.42 -10.83
CA ALA A 104 1.62 21.62 -10.03
C ALA A 104 1.52 20.18 -10.55
N GLU A 105 1.33 20.00 -11.86
CA GLU A 105 1.30 18.66 -12.49
C GLU A 105 2.62 17.92 -12.32
N GLN A 106 3.76 18.60 -12.53
CA GLN A 106 5.08 18.00 -12.33
C GLN A 106 5.29 17.58 -10.87
N GLY A 107 4.82 18.39 -9.92
CA GLY A 107 4.81 18.06 -8.50
C GLY A 107 3.97 16.82 -8.22
N ALA A 108 2.72 16.80 -8.68
CA ALA A 108 1.79 15.70 -8.48
C ALA A 108 2.37 14.38 -9.02
N VAL A 109 2.93 14.38 -10.23
CA VAL A 109 3.61 13.21 -10.80
C VAL A 109 4.82 12.79 -9.97
N ALA A 110 5.66 13.73 -9.55
CA ALA A 110 6.85 13.41 -8.74
C ALA A 110 6.46 12.72 -7.43
N PHE A 111 5.46 13.23 -6.71
CA PHE A 111 4.95 12.61 -5.49
C PHE A 111 4.23 11.28 -5.79
N GLY A 112 3.54 11.14 -6.92
CA GLY A 112 2.94 9.87 -7.37
C GLY A 112 3.98 8.77 -7.63
N VAL A 113 5.13 9.12 -8.22
CA VAL A 113 6.27 8.19 -8.39
C VAL A 113 6.85 7.81 -7.03
N LEU A 114 7.09 8.78 -6.15
CA LEU A 114 7.61 8.52 -4.81
C LEU A 114 6.67 7.61 -4.00
N ALA A 115 5.36 7.88 -4.02
CA ALA A 115 4.35 7.03 -3.39
C ALA A 115 4.40 5.61 -3.96
N SER A 116 4.45 5.47 -5.30
CA SER A 116 4.56 4.17 -5.96
C SER A 116 5.79 3.37 -5.50
N LEU A 117 6.93 4.02 -5.32
CA LEU A 117 8.15 3.38 -4.80
C LEU A 117 7.99 2.89 -3.36
N VAL A 118 7.32 3.66 -2.51
CA VAL A 118 7.06 3.28 -1.11
C VAL A 118 6.10 2.10 -1.03
N PHE A 119 5.00 2.13 -1.79
CA PHE A 119 4.08 0.99 -1.88
C PHE A 119 4.78 -0.28 -2.39
N LEU A 120 5.65 -0.15 -3.40
CA LEU A 120 6.44 -1.27 -3.90
C LEU A 120 7.38 -1.84 -2.83
N ALA A 121 8.03 -0.95 -2.07
CA ALA A 121 8.91 -1.34 -0.97
C ALA A 121 8.13 -2.10 0.12
N ASP A 122 6.93 -1.64 0.49
CA ASP A 122 6.07 -2.34 1.46
C ASP A 122 5.67 -3.74 0.94
N VAL A 123 5.14 -3.82 -0.29
CA VAL A 123 4.81 -5.10 -0.94
C VAL A 123 6.01 -6.05 -0.97
N SER A 124 7.22 -5.54 -1.23
CA SER A 124 8.45 -6.33 -1.26
C SER A 124 8.82 -6.88 0.12
N GLN A 125 8.62 -6.07 1.17
CA GLN A 125 8.88 -6.47 2.55
C GLN A 125 7.88 -7.53 2.99
N GLN A 126 6.59 -7.32 2.76
CA GLN A 126 5.54 -8.31 3.07
C GLN A 126 5.77 -9.64 2.34
N ASN A 127 6.23 -9.59 1.08
CA ASN A 127 6.60 -10.79 0.33
C ASN A 127 7.77 -11.55 0.96
N ARG A 128 8.76 -10.83 1.50
CA ARG A 128 9.90 -11.43 2.21
C ARG A 128 9.43 -12.11 3.49
N ASP A 129 8.63 -11.41 4.29
CA ASP A 129 8.14 -11.91 5.58
C ASP A 129 7.29 -13.18 5.43
N ARG A 130 6.44 -13.23 4.39
CA ARG A 130 5.67 -14.44 4.08
C ARG A 130 6.52 -15.63 3.65
N LYS A 131 7.60 -15.40 2.89
CA LYS A 131 8.53 -16.48 2.51
C LYS A 131 9.23 -17.05 3.74
N ILE A 132 9.63 -16.20 4.68
CA ILE A 132 10.25 -16.63 5.94
C ILE A 132 9.25 -17.48 6.74
N LEU A 133 8.03 -16.97 6.95
CA LEU A 133 7.00 -17.70 7.68
C LEU A 133 6.64 -19.06 7.05
N TYR A 134 6.55 -19.12 5.72
CA TYR A 134 6.29 -20.37 5.01
C TYR A 134 7.41 -21.40 5.21
N ASN A 135 8.67 -20.95 5.14
CA ASN A 135 9.82 -21.82 5.36
C ASN A 135 9.85 -22.35 6.80
N ASP A 136 9.59 -21.50 7.79
CA ASP A 136 9.56 -21.90 9.20
C ASP A 136 8.46 -22.93 9.49
N LEU A 137 7.26 -22.73 8.92
CA LEU A 137 6.15 -23.67 9.02
C LEU A 137 6.49 -25.02 8.39
N LYS A 138 7.16 -25.00 7.22
CA LYS A 138 7.59 -26.22 6.54
C LYS A 138 8.61 -26.99 7.37
N THR A 139 9.62 -26.31 7.91
CA THR A 139 10.66 -26.93 8.75
C THR A 139 10.08 -27.50 10.05
N ASN A 140 9.15 -26.78 10.71
CA ASN A 140 8.51 -27.26 11.93
C ASN A 140 7.60 -28.48 11.67
N ASN A 141 6.83 -28.48 10.58
CA ASN A 141 6.01 -29.63 10.20
C ASN A 141 6.86 -30.87 9.88
N GLU A 142 7.97 -30.70 9.16
CA GLU A 142 8.88 -31.82 8.85
C GLU A 142 9.48 -32.42 10.13
N LYS A 143 9.87 -31.58 11.09
CA LYS A 143 10.39 -32.03 12.38
C LYS A 143 9.34 -32.82 13.17
N SER A 144 8.11 -32.30 13.25
CA SER A 144 6.99 -32.95 13.94
C SER A 144 6.67 -34.34 13.37
N ILE A 145 6.72 -34.48 12.03
CA ILE A 145 6.50 -35.78 11.36
C ILE A 145 7.62 -36.79 11.68
N LYS A 146 8.88 -36.35 11.71
CA LYS A 146 10.01 -37.24 12.05
C LYS A 146 9.93 -37.75 13.49
N ASP A 147 9.54 -36.88 14.43
CA ASP A 147 9.39 -37.23 15.84
C ASP A 147 8.25 -38.26 16.07
N LEU A 148 7.20 -38.24 15.23
CA LEU A 148 6.11 -39.22 15.25
C LEU A 148 6.49 -40.60 14.68
N MET A 149 7.45 -40.66 13.75
CA MET A 149 7.86 -41.90 13.08
C MET A 149 8.93 -42.70 13.86
N LEU A 150 9.58 -42.07 14.84
CA LEU A 150 10.64 -42.65 15.67
C LEU A 150 10.12 -43.22 17.02
N LYS A 151 8.80 -43.28 17.21
CA LYS A 151 8.13 -43.71 18.44
C LYS A 151 7.28 -44.95 18.18
#